data_AF-Q7M1Z9-F1
#
_entry.id   AF-Q7M1Z9-F1
#
_cell.length_a   1.000
_cell.length_b   1.000
_cell.length_c   1.000
_cell.angle_alpha   90.00
_cell.angle_beta   90.00
_cell.angle_gamma   90.00
#
_symmetry.space_group_name_H-M   'P 1'
#
loop_
_entity.id
_entity.type
_entity.pdbx_description
1 polymer ?
#
loop_
_entity_poly.entity_id
_entity_poly.type
_entity_poly.pdbx_seq_one_letter_code
_entity_poly.pdbx_strand_id
1 'polypeptide(L)'
;GLHQFYCNMRLRHNADRPAYSDIFVREGGRLNTVNRFKLHALTHLNLAAERGVLRPGAMFAPSWVACHAILYATRGNARIQVVENRGRRVFDGRVQEGQFLVIPQFYAVMKRAGDQGFDWITFTTCHSPIRSSFSGRNSVLKAMPQDV
;
A
#
# COMPACT_ATOMS: atom_id res chain seq x y z
N GLY A 1 13.60 14.00 -30.59
CA GLY A 1 13.12 15.27 -29.98
C GLY A 1 12.09 15.00 -28.90
N LEU A 2 11.72 16.00 -28.09
CA LEU A 2 10.76 15.87 -26.96
C LEU A 2 9.40 15.28 -27.37
N HIS A 3 8.89 15.61 -28.56
CA HIS A 3 7.62 15.07 -29.09
C HIS A 3 7.61 13.53 -29.12
N GLN A 4 8.69 12.92 -29.60
CA GLN A 4 8.80 11.46 -29.70
C GLN A 4 8.87 10.77 -28.33
N PHE A 5 9.32 11.50 -27.29
CA PHE A 5 9.35 11.01 -25.91
C PHE A 5 7.93 10.97 -25.29
N TYR A 6 7.11 11.99 -25.56
CA TYR A 6 5.71 12.01 -25.11
C TYR A 6 4.83 11.02 -25.87
N CYS A 7 4.95 10.93 -27.20
CA CYS A 7 4.15 9.99 -28.00
C CYS A 7 4.43 8.52 -27.69
N ASN A 8 5.68 8.19 -27.31
CA ASN A 8 6.08 6.83 -26.96
C ASN A 8 6.11 6.58 -25.45
N MET A 9 5.54 7.49 -24.65
CA MET A 9 5.53 7.35 -23.20
C MET A 9 4.76 6.09 -22.80
N ARG A 10 5.37 5.26 -21.95
CA ARG A 10 4.67 4.10 -21.41
C ARG A 10 3.54 4.54 -20.47
N LEU A 11 2.32 4.13 -20.78
CA LEU A 11 1.12 4.46 -20.00
C LEU A 11 0.57 3.31 -19.14
N ARG A 12 1.15 2.12 -19.26
CA ARG A 12 0.71 0.93 -18.53
C ARG A 12 1.87 0.20 -17.86
N HIS A 13 1.60 -0.39 -16.71
CA HIS A 13 2.52 -1.25 -15.98
C HIS A 13 1.73 -2.38 -15.32
N ASN A 14 2.18 -3.63 -15.46
CA ASN A 14 1.54 -4.76 -14.81
C ASN A 14 2.03 -4.85 -13.35
N ALA A 15 1.13 -4.59 -12.40
CA ALA A 15 1.44 -4.63 -10.98
C ALA A 15 1.34 -6.04 -10.36
N ASP A 16 0.71 -7.00 -11.04
CA ASP A 16 0.41 -8.33 -10.53
C ASP A 16 1.56 -9.32 -10.61
N ARG A 17 2.52 -9.11 -11.51
CA ARG A 17 3.68 -10.02 -11.71
C ARG A 17 4.47 -10.21 -10.40
N PRO A 18 4.52 -11.43 -9.83
CA PRO A 18 5.22 -11.67 -8.55
C PRO A 18 6.71 -11.34 -8.60
N ALA A 19 7.36 -11.54 -9.75
CA ALA A 19 8.79 -11.25 -9.96
C ALA A 19 9.16 -9.77 -9.82
N TYR A 20 8.20 -8.85 -9.84
CA TYR A 20 8.43 -7.40 -9.69
C TYR A 20 8.03 -6.87 -8.31
N SER A 21 7.82 -7.76 -7.34
CA SER A 21 7.50 -7.37 -5.96
C SER A 21 8.69 -6.68 -5.31
N ASP A 22 8.48 -5.51 -4.72
CA ASP A 22 9.50 -4.79 -3.96
C ASP A 22 9.72 -5.41 -2.59
N ILE A 23 8.67 -6.01 -2.03
CA ILE A 23 8.69 -6.69 -0.74
C ILE A 23 8.10 -8.08 -0.93
N PHE A 24 8.80 -9.10 -0.43
CA PHE A 24 8.33 -10.48 -0.41
C PHE A 24 8.69 -11.14 0.93
N VAL A 25 7.70 -11.76 1.55
CA VAL A 25 7.85 -12.56 2.78
C VAL A 25 7.19 -13.90 2.52
N ARG A 26 7.96 -15.00 2.59
CA ARG A 26 7.53 -16.34 2.13
C ARG A 26 6.15 -16.74 2.63
N GLU A 27 5.91 -16.64 3.94
CA GLU A 27 4.62 -16.96 4.58
C GLU A 27 3.74 -15.73 4.87
N GLY A 28 4.17 -14.53 4.52
CA GLY A 28 3.42 -13.30 4.77
C GLY A 28 2.66 -12.81 3.54
N GLY A 29 3.33 -12.77 2.38
CA GLY A 29 2.79 -12.19 1.17
C GLY A 29 3.79 -11.32 0.42
N ARG A 30 3.28 -10.39 -0.38
CA ARG A 30 4.09 -9.51 -1.24
C ARG A 30 3.46 -8.15 -1.43
N LEU A 31 4.30 -7.16 -1.73
CA LEU A 31 3.90 -5.81 -2.10
C LEU A 31 4.69 -5.35 -3.34
N ASN A 32 4.00 -4.75 -4.29
CA ASN A 32 4.59 -4.10 -5.46
C ASN A 32 4.05 -2.66 -5.56
N THR A 33 4.93 -1.68 -5.48
CA THR A 33 4.61 -0.26 -5.59
C THR A 33 4.96 0.23 -6.99
N VAL A 34 3.94 0.67 -7.73
CA VAL A 34 4.04 1.31 -9.04
C VAL A 34 3.94 2.81 -8.86
N ASN A 35 5.08 3.47 -8.82
CA ASN A 35 5.21 4.93 -8.65
C ASN A 35 5.96 5.54 -9.85
N ARG A 36 6.32 6.83 -9.76
CA ARG A 36 7.03 7.56 -10.82
C ARG A 36 8.32 6.88 -11.34
N PHE A 37 8.98 6.08 -10.51
CA PHE A 37 10.22 5.40 -10.88
C PHE A 37 9.95 4.14 -11.71
N LYS A 38 8.79 3.49 -11.52
CA LYS A 38 8.37 2.37 -12.38
C LYS A 38 7.58 2.85 -13.59
N LEU A 39 6.75 3.88 -13.50
CA LEU A 39 5.94 4.37 -14.60
C LEU A 39 6.00 5.90 -14.65
N HIS A 40 6.90 6.46 -15.47
CA HIS A 40 7.17 7.91 -15.49
C HIS A 40 5.95 8.80 -15.76
N ALA A 41 4.95 8.32 -16.51
CA ALA A 41 3.68 9.03 -16.73
C ALA A 41 2.99 9.45 -15.43
N LEU A 42 3.20 8.69 -14.35
CA LEU A 42 2.66 8.98 -13.02
C LEU A 42 3.17 10.28 -12.41
N THR A 43 4.33 10.79 -12.84
CA THR A 43 4.82 12.12 -12.44
C THR A 43 3.82 13.21 -12.83
N HIS A 44 3.25 13.11 -14.03
CA HIS A 44 2.31 14.11 -14.56
C HIS A 44 0.90 13.97 -13.99
N LEU A 45 0.49 12.73 -13.68
CA LEU A 45 -0.81 12.45 -13.06
C LEU A 45 -0.82 12.71 -11.54
N ASN A 46 0.35 12.83 -10.92
CA ASN A 46 0.53 12.88 -9.48
C ASN A 46 -0.15 11.71 -8.73
N LEU A 47 -0.04 10.50 -9.27
CA LEU A 47 -0.66 9.29 -8.72
C LEU A 47 0.36 8.15 -8.58
N ALA A 48 0.11 7.21 -7.69
CA ALA A 48 0.81 5.92 -7.68
C ALA A 48 -0.16 4.81 -7.30
N ALA A 49 0.29 3.56 -7.46
CA ALA A 49 -0.48 2.39 -7.07
C ALA A 49 0.37 1.39 -6.28
N GLU A 50 -0.26 0.65 -5.39
CA GLU A 50 0.35 -0.46 -4.66
C GLU A 50 -0.50 -1.72 -4.82
N ARG A 51 0.11 -2.79 -5.31
CA ARG A 51 -0.48 -4.11 -5.39
C ARG A 51 0.01 -4.96 -4.23
N GLY A 52 -0.91 -5.34 -3.34
CA GLY A 52 -0.61 -6.16 -2.18
C GLY A 52 -1.33 -7.49 -2.20
N VAL A 53 -0.66 -8.52 -1.68
CA VAL A 53 -1.17 -9.87 -1.50
C VAL A 53 -0.73 -10.34 -0.12
N LEU A 54 -1.67 -10.76 0.71
CA LEU A 54 -1.43 -11.39 2.00
C LEU A 54 -1.91 -12.84 1.96
N ARG A 55 -1.08 -13.74 2.48
CA ARG A 55 -1.47 -15.13 2.70
C ARG A 55 -2.54 -15.24 3.81
N PRO A 56 -3.27 -16.37 3.91
CA PRO A 56 -4.20 -16.61 4.99
C PRO A 56 -3.63 -16.29 6.38
N GLY A 57 -4.37 -15.51 7.17
CA GLY A 57 -3.98 -15.11 8.52
C GLY A 57 -2.80 -14.12 8.63
N ALA A 58 -2.11 -13.81 7.52
CA ALA A 58 -0.97 -12.91 7.51
C ALA A 58 -1.38 -11.44 7.75
N MET A 59 -0.43 -10.62 8.19
CA MET A 59 -0.65 -9.22 8.54
C MET A 59 0.27 -8.31 7.74
N PHE A 60 -0.27 -7.18 7.27
CA PHE A 60 0.52 -6.05 6.84
C PHE A 60 0.80 -5.17 8.07
N ALA A 61 2.09 -4.91 8.32
CA ALA A 61 2.53 -4.18 9.51
C ALA A 61 1.81 -2.82 9.65
N PRO A 62 1.45 -2.41 10.89
CA PRO A 62 0.87 -1.09 11.11
C PRO A 62 1.76 -0.01 10.51
N SER A 63 1.19 0.86 9.69
CA SER A 63 1.92 1.90 8.97
C SER A 63 1.03 3.09 8.63
N TRP A 64 1.64 4.21 8.25
CA TRP A 64 0.95 5.34 7.63
C TRP A 64 1.67 5.74 6.35
N VAL A 65 0.94 6.47 5.49
CA VAL A 65 1.47 7.04 4.25
C VAL A 65 1.25 8.54 4.25
N ALA A 66 2.23 9.30 3.76
CA ALA A 66 2.15 10.76 3.63
C ALA A 66 1.28 11.22 2.43
N CYS A 67 0.25 10.44 2.07
CA CYS A 67 -0.68 10.68 0.96
C CYS A 67 -2.02 9.99 1.28
N HIS A 68 -3.12 10.45 0.69
CA HIS A 68 -4.38 9.72 0.76
C HIS A 68 -4.26 8.42 -0.03
N ALA A 69 -4.88 7.35 0.46
CA ALA A 69 -4.82 6.03 -0.11
C ALA A 69 -6.24 5.47 -0.29
N ILE A 70 -6.58 5.07 -1.52
CA ILE A 70 -7.86 4.45 -1.87
C ILE A 70 -7.59 2.97 -2.11
N LEU A 71 -7.94 2.14 -1.13
CA LEU A 71 -7.77 0.69 -1.19
C LEU A 71 -9.01 0.06 -1.82
N TYR A 72 -8.82 -0.84 -2.78
CA TYR A 72 -9.85 -1.68 -3.37
C TYR A 72 -9.48 -3.15 -3.20
N ALA A 73 -10.39 -3.93 -2.62
CA ALA A 73 -10.19 -5.36 -2.40
C ALA A 73 -10.52 -6.14 -3.68
N THR A 74 -9.53 -6.89 -4.17
CA THR A 74 -9.62 -7.64 -5.44
C THR A 74 -9.81 -9.14 -5.25
N ARG A 75 -9.52 -9.68 -4.05
CA ARG A 75 -9.80 -11.08 -3.69
C ARG A 75 -9.79 -11.28 -2.19
N GLY A 76 -10.65 -12.17 -1.71
CA GLY A 76 -10.69 -12.59 -0.31
C GLY A 76 -11.13 -11.47 0.62
N ASN A 77 -10.63 -11.47 1.86
CA ASN A 77 -11.05 -10.51 2.87
C ASN A 77 -9.98 -10.21 3.91
N ALA A 78 -10.06 -9.03 4.51
CA ALA A 78 -9.21 -8.65 5.64
C ALA A 78 -10.00 -7.88 6.70
N ARG A 79 -9.59 -8.03 7.96
CA ARG A 79 -9.93 -7.05 9.01
C ARG A 79 -8.95 -5.89 8.87
N ILE A 80 -9.47 -4.68 8.67
CA ILE A 80 -8.69 -3.45 8.55
C ILE A 80 -9.06 -2.54 9.71
N GLN A 81 -8.05 -1.96 10.34
CA GLN A 81 -8.21 -0.93 11.36
C GLN A 81 -7.53 0.35 10.91
N VAL A 82 -8.22 1.47 11.09
CA VAL A 82 -7.70 2.82 10.77
C VAL A 82 -7.83 3.70 12.01
N VAL A 83 -6.74 4.38 12.36
CA VAL A 83 -6.61 5.23 13.54
C VAL A 83 -6.19 6.63 13.11
N GLU A 84 -6.92 7.65 13.59
CA GLU A 84 -6.60 9.06 13.31
C GLU A 84 -5.50 9.61 14.25
N ASN A 85 -5.10 10.86 14.02
CA ASN A 85 -4.06 11.55 14.78
C ASN A 85 -4.36 11.74 16.28
N ARG A 86 -5.63 11.69 16.71
CA ARG A 86 -6.02 11.72 18.13
C ARG A 86 -6.03 10.33 18.80
N GLY A 87 -5.55 9.30 18.10
CA GLY A 87 -5.55 7.92 18.61
C GLY A 87 -6.92 7.23 18.57
N ARG A 88 -7.97 7.91 18.06
CA ARG A 88 -9.30 7.32 17.90
C ARG A 88 -9.31 6.38 16.69
N ARG A 89 -9.87 5.19 16.90
CA ARG A 89 -10.09 4.21 15.83
C ARG A 89 -11.32 4.62 15.03
N VAL A 90 -11.10 5.17 13.84
CA VAL A 90 -12.16 5.67 12.95
C VAL A 90 -12.75 4.58 12.06
N PHE A 91 -12.06 3.45 11.91
CA PHE A 91 -12.56 2.26 11.22
C PHE A 91 -12.00 0.99 11.87
N ASP A 92 -12.87 0.00 12.07
CA ASP A 92 -12.51 -1.37 12.48
C ASP A 92 -13.54 -2.33 11.90
N GLY A 93 -13.20 -2.94 10.78
CA GLY A 93 -14.18 -3.72 10.03
C GLY A 93 -13.55 -4.69 9.08
N ARG A 94 -14.39 -5.58 8.54
CA ARG A 94 -14.02 -6.49 7.46
C ARG A 94 -14.22 -5.79 6.12
N VAL A 95 -13.18 -5.80 5.30
CA VAL A 95 -13.23 -5.40 3.89
C VAL A 95 -13.11 -6.67 3.05
N GLN A 96 -14.03 -6.83 2.10
CA GLN A 96 -14.17 -8.01 1.25
C GLN A 96 -14.03 -7.62 -0.22
N GLU A 97 -13.79 -8.59 -1.09
CA GLU A 97 -13.73 -8.42 -2.54
C GLU A 97 -14.87 -7.53 -3.07
N GLY A 98 -14.53 -6.59 -3.95
CA GLY A 98 -15.47 -5.61 -4.51
C GLY A 98 -15.68 -4.36 -3.66
N GLN A 99 -15.19 -4.33 -2.41
CA GLN A 99 -15.30 -3.16 -1.55
C GLN A 99 -14.06 -2.27 -1.64
N PHE A 100 -14.24 -0.97 -1.39
CA PHE A 100 -13.15 -0.02 -1.25
C PHE A 100 -13.16 0.65 0.12
N LEU A 101 -12.00 1.17 0.53
CA LEU A 101 -11.80 1.93 1.75
C LEU A 101 -10.85 3.09 1.47
N VAL A 102 -11.25 4.30 1.85
CA VAL A 102 -10.38 5.49 1.80
C VAL A 102 -9.66 5.62 3.14
N ILE A 103 -8.34 5.74 3.07
CA ILE A 103 -7.46 5.94 4.22
C ILE A 103 -6.84 7.33 4.05
N PRO A 104 -7.21 8.31 4.89
CA PRO A 104 -6.62 9.65 4.82
C PRO A 104 -5.12 9.64 5.05
N GLN A 105 -4.43 10.65 4.51
CA GLN A 105 -3.00 10.84 4.75
C GLN A 105 -2.68 10.87 6.25
N PHE A 106 -1.54 10.29 6.62
CA PHE A 106 -1.05 10.16 8.01
C PHE A 106 -1.91 9.32 8.96
N TYR A 107 -3.03 8.76 8.52
CA TYR A 107 -3.79 7.84 9.36
C TYR A 107 -3.08 6.50 9.43
N ALA A 108 -2.96 5.96 10.63
CA ALA A 108 -2.35 4.66 10.83
C ALA A 108 -3.32 3.57 10.38
N VAL A 109 -2.83 2.62 9.58
CA VAL A 109 -3.59 1.49 9.09
C VAL A 109 -2.87 0.17 9.37
N MET A 110 -3.62 -0.83 9.79
CA MET A 110 -3.18 -2.23 9.79
C MET A 110 -4.20 -3.11 9.09
N LYS A 111 -3.74 -4.21 8.48
CA LYS A 111 -4.56 -5.13 7.69
C LYS A 111 -4.19 -6.55 8.08
N ARG A 112 -5.17 -7.37 8.46
CA ARG A 112 -4.97 -8.80 8.70
C ARG A 112 -5.88 -9.60 7.78
N ALA A 113 -5.29 -10.46 6.97
CA ALA A 113 -6.03 -11.34 6.07
C ALA A 113 -6.89 -12.35 6.84
N GLY A 114 -8.06 -12.67 6.28
CA GLY A 114 -8.87 -13.80 6.72
C GLY A 114 -8.29 -15.13 6.23
N ASP A 115 -9.09 -16.19 6.34
CA ASP A 115 -8.65 -17.57 6.05
C ASP A 115 -8.45 -17.85 4.56
N GLN A 116 -9.03 -17.01 3.69
CA GLN A 116 -8.88 -17.11 2.23
C GLN A 116 -7.73 -16.23 1.69
N GLY A 117 -6.98 -15.56 2.56
CA GLY A 117 -6.01 -14.54 2.16
C GLY A 117 -6.67 -13.21 1.79
N PHE A 118 -5.86 -12.24 1.38
CA PHE A 118 -6.34 -10.92 1.00
C PHE A 118 -5.47 -10.28 -0.08
N ASP A 119 -6.10 -9.93 -1.19
CA ASP A 119 -5.49 -9.24 -2.30
C ASP A 119 -6.15 -7.87 -2.47
N TRP A 120 -5.34 -6.82 -2.60
CA TRP A 120 -5.85 -5.48 -2.86
C TRP A 120 -4.97 -4.70 -3.83
N ILE A 121 -5.55 -3.67 -4.43
CA ILE A 121 -4.82 -2.57 -5.06
C ILE A 121 -5.12 -1.30 -4.30
N THR A 122 -4.12 -0.44 -4.10
CA THR A 122 -4.29 0.88 -3.48
C THR A 122 -3.85 1.94 -4.46
N PHE A 123 -4.65 2.97 -4.68
CA PHE A 123 -4.22 4.17 -5.42
C PHE A 123 -3.88 5.27 -4.43
N THR A 124 -2.75 5.94 -4.61
CA THR A 124 -2.34 7.07 -3.76
C THR A 124 -2.41 8.37 -4.52
N THR A 125 -2.84 9.44 -3.85
CA THR A 125 -2.97 10.81 -4.41
C THR A 125 -1.62 11.54 -4.52
N CYS A 126 -0.55 10.79 -4.75
CA CYS A 126 0.80 11.30 -4.96
C CYS A 126 1.60 10.28 -5.77
N HIS A 127 2.54 10.76 -6.57
CA HIS A 127 3.37 9.95 -7.47
C HIS A 127 4.58 9.28 -6.81
N SER A 128 4.84 9.57 -5.53
CA SER A 128 5.95 9.00 -4.76
C SER A 128 5.54 8.80 -3.28
N PRO A 129 4.61 7.88 -2.98
CA PRO A 129 4.13 7.67 -1.63
C PRO A 129 5.25 7.18 -0.71
N ILE A 130 5.43 7.87 0.41
CA ILE A 130 6.37 7.48 1.47
C ILE A 130 5.57 6.82 2.59
N ARG A 131 5.94 5.57 2.91
CA ARG A 131 5.35 4.76 3.97
C ARG A 131 6.29 4.67 5.17
N SER A 132 5.75 4.88 6.35
CA SER A 132 6.45 4.65 7.62
C SER A 132 5.72 3.56 8.39
N SER A 133 6.48 2.58 8.93
CA SER A 133 5.92 1.43 9.65
C SER A 133 6.25 1.53 11.13
N PHE A 134 5.32 1.13 12.00
CA PHE A 134 5.53 1.08 13.45
C PHE A 134 6.38 -0.13 13.87
N SER A 135 6.27 -1.26 13.16
CA SER A 135 7.00 -2.48 13.48
C SER A 135 7.78 -3.04 12.28
N GLY A 136 8.76 -3.90 12.57
CA GLY A 136 9.65 -4.50 11.57
C GLY A 136 11.05 -3.89 11.56
N ARG A 137 11.91 -4.43 10.68
CA ARG A 137 13.36 -4.12 10.64
C ARG A 137 13.68 -2.64 10.39
N ASN A 138 12.86 -1.96 9.58
CA ASN A 138 13.05 -0.56 9.17
C ASN A 138 11.92 0.32 9.73
N SER A 139 11.47 0.05 10.96
CA SER A 139 10.37 0.76 11.59
C SER A 139 10.81 1.98 12.37
N VAL A 140 9.87 2.89 12.63
CA VAL A 140 10.13 4.07 13.47
C VAL A 140 10.47 3.69 14.91
N LEU A 141 9.84 2.64 15.46
CA LEU A 141 10.13 2.18 16.82
C LEU A 141 11.57 1.65 16.93
N LYS A 142 12.04 0.92 15.92
CA LYS A 142 13.42 0.43 15.88
C LYS A 142 14.45 1.52 15.59
N ALA A 143 14.04 2.63 14.98
CA ALA A 143 14.90 3.78 14.72
C ALA A 143 15.05 4.71 15.93
N MET A 144 14.21 4.58 16.95
CA MET A 144 14.35 5.33 18.20
C MET A 144 15.44 4.70 19.08
N PRO A 145 16.23 5.52 19.82
CA PRO A 145 17.12 5.02 20.86
C PRO A 145 16.35 4.20 21.90
N GLN A 146 17.01 3.22 22.50
CA GLN A 146 16.38 2.29 23.45
C GLN A 146 15.83 2.98 24.71
N ASP A 147 16.41 4.13 25.08
CA ASP A 147 16.12 4.81 26.34
C ASP A 147 15.02 5.88 26.24
N VAL A 148 14.32 5.96 25.09
CA VAL A 148 13.14 6.84 24.86
C VAL A 148 11.86 6.09 25.20
#